data_AF-A0A660Y1G5-F1
#
_entry.id   AF-A0A660Y1G5-F1
#
_cell.length_a   1.000
_cell.length_b   1.000
_cell.length_c   1.000
_cell.angle_alpha   90.00
_cell.angle_beta   90.00
_cell.angle_gamma   90.00
#
_symmetry.space_group_name_H-M   'P 1'
#
loop_
_entity.id
_entity.type
_entity.pdbx_description
1 polymer ?
#
loop_
_entity_poly.entity_id
_entity_poly.type
_entity_poly.pdbx_seq_one_letter_code
_entity_poly.pdbx_strand_id
1 'polypeptide(L)'
;MNELRKDAEAIFRAALEAVDPYRCVRSSLEGMDLRGRTFVVGMGKASVQMAKAAEDLLGDRIEEGLVVTKYGHGGKLRRIKVLEAGHPVPDQAGTRAAEEILKVALRAGEGDILLCLISGGGSALTPLPPEGITLEEKRRTTELLLRCGARIE
;
A
#
# COMPACT_ATOMS: atom_id res chain seq x y z
N MET A 1 -14.05 2.36 -38.69
CA MET A 1 -13.28 1.99 -37.47
C MET A 1 -13.42 0.48 -37.32
N ASN A 2 -12.35 -0.30 -37.44
CA ASN A 2 -12.39 -1.77 -37.56
C ASN A 2 -13.00 -2.40 -36.29
N GLU A 3 -14.00 -3.27 -36.42
CA GLU A 3 -14.68 -3.94 -35.29
C GLU A 3 -13.69 -4.66 -34.37
N LEU A 4 -12.67 -5.31 -34.93
CA LEU A 4 -11.60 -5.96 -34.15
C LEU A 4 -10.84 -5.00 -33.21
N ARG A 5 -10.66 -3.74 -33.62
CA ARG A 5 -10.00 -2.73 -32.78
C ARG A 5 -10.90 -2.35 -31.60
N LYS A 6 -12.21 -2.23 -31.83
CA LYS A 6 -13.18 -1.92 -30.78
C LYS A 6 -13.26 -3.06 -29.77
N ASP A 7 -13.31 -4.31 -30.25
CA ASP A 7 -13.36 -5.49 -29.39
C ASP A 7 -12.10 -5.58 -28.52
N ALA A 8 -10.91 -5.39 -29.11
CA ALA A 8 -9.65 -5.38 -28.35
C ALA A 8 -9.61 -4.27 -27.29
N GLU A 9 -10.11 -3.08 -27.61
CA GLU A 9 -10.21 -1.97 -26.65
C GLU A 9 -11.20 -2.29 -25.51
N ALA A 10 -12.35 -2.89 -25.82
CA ALA A 10 -13.33 -3.29 -24.83
C ALA A 10 -12.76 -4.35 -23.87
N ILE A 11 -12.07 -5.37 -24.40
CA ILE A 11 -11.39 -6.41 -23.60
C ILE A 11 -10.32 -5.78 -22.69
N PHE A 12 -9.49 -4.89 -23.22
CA PHE A 12 -8.45 -4.20 -22.45
C PHE A 12 -9.05 -3.37 -21.30
N ARG A 13 -10.10 -2.58 -21.58
CA ARG A 13 -10.78 -1.76 -20.57
C ARG A 13 -11.42 -2.64 -19.49
N ALA A 14 -12.10 -3.71 -19.89
CA ALA A 14 -12.69 -4.66 -18.93
C ALA A 14 -11.62 -5.29 -18.03
N ALA A 15 -10.45 -5.65 -18.58
CA ALA A 15 -9.35 -6.19 -17.81
C ALA A 15 -8.79 -5.18 -16.80
N LEU A 16 -8.63 -3.90 -17.19
CA LEU A 16 -8.22 -2.83 -16.28
C LEU A 16 -9.25 -2.59 -15.18
N GLU A 17 -10.53 -2.55 -15.54
CA GLU A 17 -11.63 -2.36 -14.60
C GLU A 17 -11.75 -3.49 -13.57
N ALA A 18 -11.42 -4.73 -13.96
CA ALA A 18 -11.44 -5.89 -13.08
C ALA A 18 -10.32 -5.87 -12.02
N VAL A 19 -9.24 -5.12 -12.26
CA VAL A 19 -8.10 -4.99 -11.33
C VAL A 19 -7.95 -3.57 -10.77
N ASP A 20 -9.00 -2.74 -10.91
CA ASP A 20 -9.02 -1.40 -10.32
C ASP A 20 -8.92 -1.50 -8.79
N PRO A 21 -7.90 -0.88 -8.15
CA PRO A 21 -7.65 -1.05 -6.72
C PRO A 21 -8.81 -0.63 -5.82
N TYR A 22 -9.55 0.41 -6.22
CA TYR A 22 -10.72 0.87 -5.46
C TYR A 22 -11.84 -0.16 -5.51
N ARG A 23 -12.19 -0.64 -6.72
CA ARG A 23 -13.23 -1.67 -6.92
C ARG A 23 -12.87 -2.97 -6.20
N CYS A 24 -11.64 -3.47 -6.35
CA CYS A 24 -11.21 -4.71 -5.70
C CYS A 24 -11.31 -4.64 -4.17
N VAL A 25 -10.88 -3.53 -3.56
CA VAL A 25 -11.00 -3.37 -2.10
C VAL A 25 -12.45 -3.27 -1.68
N ARG A 26 -13.25 -2.45 -2.38
CA ARG A 26 -14.67 -2.28 -2.08
C ARG A 26 -15.41 -3.62 -2.13
N SER A 27 -15.26 -4.38 -3.22
CA SER A 27 -15.93 -5.67 -3.38
C SER A 27 -15.46 -6.72 -2.38
N SER A 28 -14.19 -6.67 -1.98
CA SER A 28 -13.65 -7.61 -1.01
C SER A 28 -14.15 -7.33 0.41
N LEU A 29 -14.30 -6.06 0.78
CA LEU A 29 -14.76 -5.67 2.12
C LEU A 29 -16.30 -5.70 2.24
N GLU A 30 -17.02 -5.54 1.14
CA GLU A 30 -18.49 -5.55 1.13
C GLU A 30 -19.02 -6.91 1.63
N GLY A 31 -19.86 -6.87 2.67
CA GLY A 31 -20.40 -8.06 3.31
C GLY A 31 -19.49 -8.75 4.33
N MET A 32 -18.26 -8.26 4.55
CA MET A 32 -17.42 -8.78 5.66
C MET A 32 -17.94 -8.32 7.02
N ASP A 33 -18.12 -9.28 7.94
CA ASP A 33 -18.47 -8.99 9.34
C ASP A 33 -17.21 -8.63 10.15
N LEU A 34 -16.78 -7.36 10.03
CA LEU A 34 -15.61 -6.83 10.75
C LEU A 34 -15.97 -6.40 12.18
N ARG A 35 -15.89 -7.30 13.16
CA ARG A 35 -16.17 -6.97 14.56
C ARG A 35 -14.95 -6.33 15.21
N GLY A 36 -15.19 -5.38 16.12
CA GLY A 36 -14.13 -4.64 16.83
C GLY A 36 -13.71 -3.34 16.14
N ARG A 37 -12.68 -2.67 16.67
CA ARG A 37 -12.14 -1.44 16.08
C ARG A 37 -11.31 -1.81 14.86
N THR A 38 -11.38 -1.02 13.80
CA THR A 38 -10.59 -1.26 12.59
C THR A 38 -9.44 -0.27 12.48
N PHE A 39 -8.22 -0.80 12.43
CA PHE A 39 -7.00 -0.09 12.10
C PHE A 39 -6.63 -0.36 10.64
N VAL A 40 -6.21 0.66 9.91
CA VAL A 40 -5.85 0.50 8.48
C VAL A 40 -4.39 0.86 8.29
N VAL A 41 -3.59 -0.08 7.79
CA VAL A 41 -2.21 0.18 7.38
C VAL A 41 -2.04 -0.16 5.91
N GLY A 42 -1.19 0.56 5.18
CA GLY A 42 -0.98 0.24 3.78
C GLY A 42 0.29 0.80 3.17
N MET A 43 0.74 0.14 2.11
CA MET A 43 1.95 0.49 1.38
C MET A 43 1.81 0.15 -0.10
N GLY A 44 2.45 0.94 -0.95
CA GLY A 44 2.50 0.69 -2.39
C GLY A 44 1.84 1.79 -3.22
N LYS A 45 2.02 1.69 -4.54
CA LYS A 45 1.59 2.72 -5.50
C LYS A 45 0.07 2.97 -5.51
N ALA A 46 -0.72 1.94 -5.20
CA ALA A 46 -2.19 2.01 -5.21
C ALA A 46 -2.79 2.21 -3.80
N SER A 47 -1.95 2.35 -2.77
CA SER A 47 -2.40 2.35 -1.37
C SER A 47 -3.43 3.45 -1.08
N VAL A 48 -3.31 4.62 -1.70
CA VAL A 48 -4.27 5.74 -1.55
C VAL A 48 -5.64 5.39 -2.14
N GLN A 49 -5.71 4.80 -3.32
CA GLN A 49 -6.98 4.39 -3.93
C GLN A 49 -7.64 3.24 -3.15
N MET A 50 -6.84 2.27 -2.70
CA MET A 50 -7.28 1.19 -1.83
C MET A 50 -7.84 1.74 -0.51
N ALA A 51 -7.12 2.68 0.12
CA ALA A 51 -7.54 3.33 1.36
C ALA A 51 -8.82 4.13 1.19
N LYS A 52 -8.98 4.82 0.05
CA LYS A 52 -10.22 5.54 -0.27
C LYS A 52 -11.43 4.61 -0.30
N ALA A 53 -11.30 3.41 -0.87
CA ALA A 53 -12.37 2.41 -0.86
C ALA A 53 -12.71 1.95 0.56
N ALA A 54 -11.69 1.67 1.38
CA ALA A 54 -11.87 1.31 2.78
C ALA A 54 -12.58 2.44 3.56
N GLU A 55 -12.20 3.70 3.38
CA GLU A 55 -12.85 4.85 4.02
C GLU A 55 -14.30 5.05 3.60
N ASP A 56 -14.62 4.83 2.33
CA ASP A 56 -15.98 5.00 1.83
C ASP A 56 -16.93 3.93 2.34
N LEU A 57 -16.41 2.72 2.60
CA LEU A 57 -17.22 1.61 3.09
C LEU A 57 -17.28 1.54 4.63
N LEU A 58 -16.15 1.72 5.30
CA LEU A 58 -16.04 1.54 6.75
C LEU A 58 -16.31 2.82 7.52
N GLY A 59 -16.02 3.99 6.92
CA GLY A 59 -16.25 5.30 7.52
C GLY A 59 -15.74 5.39 8.95
N ASP A 60 -16.66 5.64 9.88
CA ASP A 60 -16.38 5.88 11.29
C ASP A 60 -15.92 4.64 12.07
N ARG A 61 -15.97 3.45 11.46
CA ARG A 61 -15.42 2.21 12.04
C ARG A 61 -13.90 2.15 11.96
N ILE A 62 -13.28 3.03 11.16
CA ILE A 62 -11.82 3.19 11.13
C ILE A 62 -11.42 4.04 12.33
N GLU A 63 -10.79 3.39 13.30
CA GLU A 63 -10.24 4.00 14.51
C GLU A 63 -9.02 4.87 14.17
N GLU A 64 -8.09 4.31 13.40
CA GLU A 64 -6.89 4.99 12.92
C GLU A 64 -6.41 4.34 11.64
N GLY A 65 -5.81 5.12 10.75
CA GLY A 65 -5.12 4.53 9.61
C GLY A 65 -4.00 5.35 9.03
N LEU A 66 -3.10 4.66 8.34
CA LEU A 66 -1.96 5.25 7.65
C LEU A 66 -1.61 4.45 6.40
N VAL A 67 -1.46 5.13 5.27
CA VAL A 67 -0.95 4.53 4.04
C VAL A 67 0.24 5.31 3.47
N VAL A 68 1.13 4.57 2.80
CA VAL A 68 2.34 5.11 2.19
C VAL A 68 2.33 4.87 0.69
N THR A 69 2.60 5.93 -0.08
CA THR A 69 2.69 5.89 -1.56
C THR A 69 3.95 6.62 -2.04
N LYS A 70 4.18 6.64 -3.35
CA LYS A 70 5.32 7.36 -3.94
C LYS A 70 5.05 8.85 -4.05
N TYR A 71 6.11 9.66 -4.13
CA TYR A 71 6.00 11.10 -4.31
C TYR A 71 5.07 11.52 -5.47
N GLY A 72 4.27 12.55 -5.22
CA GLY A 72 3.27 13.09 -6.14
C GLY A 72 2.05 12.19 -6.36
N HIS A 73 1.87 11.12 -5.56
CA HIS A 73 0.74 10.18 -5.65
C HIS A 73 -0.09 10.15 -4.37
N GLY A 74 0.19 11.05 -3.44
CA GLY A 74 -0.60 11.30 -2.25
C GLY A 74 -1.98 11.83 -2.58
N GLY A 75 -2.70 12.20 -1.52
CA GLY A 75 -4.06 12.70 -1.63
C GLY A 75 -4.62 13.01 -0.25
N LYS A 76 -5.78 13.65 -0.22
CA LYS A 76 -6.51 13.88 1.03
C LYS A 76 -7.53 12.77 1.23
N LEU A 77 -7.39 12.07 2.34
CA LEU A 77 -8.34 11.11 2.88
C LEU A 77 -8.93 11.68 4.18
N ARG A 78 -10.06 11.14 4.64
CA ARG A 78 -10.82 11.73 5.76
C ARG A 78 -10.31 11.28 7.13
N ARG A 79 -9.91 10.01 7.25
CA ARG A 79 -9.57 9.29 8.47
C ARG A 79 -8.20 8.62 8.42
N ILE A 80 -7.72 8.28 7.22
CA ILE A 80 -6.44 7.62 6.98
C ILE A 80 -5.39 8.66 6.59
N LYS A 81 -4.29 8.71 7.35
CA LYS A 81 -3.13 9.57 7.05
C LYS A 81 -2.42 9.06 5.79
N VAL A 82 -2.00 9.96 4.91
CA VAL A 82 -1.22 9.62 3.71
C VAL A 82 0.19 10.16 3.86
N LEU A 83 1.19 9.28 3.72
CA LEU A 83 2.59 9.64 3.63
C LEU A 83 3.16 9.31 2.24
N GLU A 84 4.17 10.06 1.84
CA GLU A 84 4.91 9.80 0.60
C GLU A 84 6.37 9.45 0.90
N ALA A 85 6.92 8.52 0.11
CA ALA A 85 8.29 8.04 0.25
C ALA A 85 8.95 7.72 -1.10
N GLY A 86 10.27 7.49 -1.07
CA GLY A 86 11.09 7.17 -2.23
C GLY A 86 10.74 5.82 -2.87
N HIS A 87 10.63 5.81 -4.20
CA HIS A 87 10.49 4.60 -5.01
C HIS A 87 11.05 4.88 -6.43
N PRO A 88 11.85 3.99 -7.04
CA PRO A 88 12.10 2.59 -6.64
C PRO A 88 13.24 2.42 -5.62
N VAL A 89 13.99 3.46 -5.32
CA VAL A 89 15.08 3.42 -4.34
C VAL A 89 14.56 3.95 -3.00
N PRO A 90 14.73 3.19 -1.89
CA PRO A 90 14.24 3.61 -0.58
C PRO A 90 15.00 4.84 -0.05
N ASP A 91 14.31 5.64 0.75
CA ASP A 91 14.85 6.83 1.40
C ASP A 91 14.43 6.95 2.88
N GLN A 92 14.91 8.01 3.54
CA GLN A 92 14.62 8.24 4.96
C GLN A 92 13.15 8.55 5.24
N ALA A 93 12.40 9.07 4.26
CA ALA A 93 10.96 9.24 4.41
C ALA A 93 10.27 7.88 4.50
N GLY A 94 10.72 6.90 3.71
CA GLY A 94 10.25 5.53 3.78
C GLY A 94 10.53 4.86 5.13
N THR A 95 11.72 5.07 5.71
CA THR A 95 12.03 4.53 7.05
C THR A 95 11.08 5.08 8.11
N ARG A 96 10.91 6.40 8.14
CA ARG A 96 9.95 7.04 9.06
C ARG A 96 8.52 6.55 8.82
N ALA A 97 8.13 6.37 7.56
CA ALA A 97 6.80 5.90 7.23
C ALA A 97 6.57 4.44 7.72
N ALA A 98 7.59 3.59 7.64
CA ALA A 98 7.53 2.23 8.18
C ALA A 98 7.41 2.20 9.71
N GLU A 99 8.14 3.08 10.42
CA GLU A 99 7.99 3.26 11.86
C GLU A 99 6.57 3.71 12.25
N GLU A 100 5.98 4.64 11.49
CA GLU A 100 4.62 5.10 11.72
C GLU A 100 3.57 4.01 11.44
N ILE A 101 3.75 3.20 10.39
CA ILE A 101 2.92 1.99 10.17
C ILE A 101 3.00 1.07 11.38
N LEU A 102 4.20 0.80 11.89
CA LEU A 102 4.41 -0.09 13.02
C LEU A 102 3.70 0.45 14.28
N LYS A 103 3.77 1.76 14.54
CA LYS A 103 3.05 2.39 15.66
C LYS A 103 1.53 2.20 15.56
N VAL A 104 0.94 2.38 14.38
CA VAL A 104 -0.51 2.15 14.18
C VAL A 104 -0.84 0.67 14.36
N ALA A 105 -0.04 -0.23 13.78
CA ALA A 105 -0.26 -1.67 13.89
C ALA A 105 -0.20 -2.17 15.34
N LEU A 106 0.73 -1.65 16.15
CA LEU A 106 0.88 -2.02 17.56
C LEU A 106 -0.26 -1.53 18.46
N ARG A 107 -1.14 -0.63 17.99
CA ARG A 107 -2.33 -0.20 18.73
C ARG A 107 -3.51 -1.16 18.60
N ALA A 108 -3.50 -2.04 17.59
CA ALA A 108 -4.52 -3.07 17.44
C ALA A 108 -4.34 -4.14 18.51
N GLY A 109 -5.40 -4.41 19.28
CA GLY A 109 -5.42 -5.41 20.34
C GLY A 109 -6.18 -6.68 19.95
N GLU A 110 -6.42 -7.54 20.94
CA GLU A 110 -7.26 -8.71 20.78
C GLU A 110 -8.70 -8.31 20.41
N GLY A 111 -9.24 -8.94 19.36
CA GLY A 111 -10.58 -8.67 18.86
C GLY A 111 -10.70 -7.42 17.97
N ASP A 112 -9.63 -6.66 17.76
CA ASP A 112 -9.58 -5.60 16.75
C ASP A 112 -9.21 -6.17 15.37
N ILE A 113 -9.46 -5.38 14.32
CA ILE A 113 -9.10 -5.69 12.93
C ILE A 113 -7.93 -4.81 12.51
N LEU A 114 -6.86 -5.42 11.99
CA LEU A 114 -5.80 -4.72 11.26
C LEU A 114 -5.95 -5.01 9.75
N LEU A 115 -6.46 -4.04 9.01
CA LEU A 115 -6.63 -4.12 7.56
C LEU A 115 -5.34 -3.66 6.86
N CYS A 116 -4.66 -4.59 6.19
CA CYS A 116 -3.40 -4.36 5.49
C CYS A 116 -3.63 -4.17 3.97
N LEU A 117 -3.46 -2.94 3.47
CA LEU A 117 -3.64 -2.57 2.07
C LEU A 117 -2.29 -2.53 1.34
N ILE A 118 -1.94 -3.63 0.65
CA ILE A 118 -0.61 -3.82 0.05
C ILE A 118 -0.71 -3.81 -1.48
N SER A 119 0.17 -3.04 -2.12
CA SER A 119 0.36 -3.05 -3.58
C SER A 119 1.84 -2.92 -3.96
N GLY A 120 2.15 -2.95 -5.25
CA GLY A 120 3.52 -2.90 -5.75
C GLY A 120 4.30 -1.67 -5.28
N GLY A 121 5.57 -1.88 -4.91
CA GLY A 121 6.50 -0.84 -4.45
C GLY A 121 6.71 -0.77 -2.94
N GLY A 122 6.01 -1.59 -2.14
CA GLY A 122 6.13 -1.61 -0.68
C GLY A 122 7.58 -1.74 -0.18
N SER A 123 8.41 -2.58 -0.81
CA SER A 123 9.80 -2.82 -0.40
C SER A 123 10.67 -1.56 -0.33
N ALA A 124 10.43 -0.59 -1.24
CA ALA A 124 11.15 0.68 -1.27
C ALA A 124 10.45 1.78 -0.46
N LEU A 125 9.12 1.72 -0.37
CA LEU A 125 8.31 2.74 0.30
C LEU A 125 8.32 2.64 1.82
N THR A 126 8.51 1.44 2.37
CA THR A 126 8.48 1.21 3.83
C THR A 126 9.68 0.36 4.31
N PRO A 127 10.94 0.79 4.04
CA PRO A 127 12.13 0.10 4.51
C PRO A 127 12.30 0.29 6.02
N LEU A 128 12.26 -0.78 6.81
CA LEU A 128 12.65 -0.73 8.22
C LEU A 128 13.83 -1.69 8.48
N PRO A 129 15.09 -1.25 8.26
CA PRO A 129 16.25 -2.06 8.61
C PRO A 129 16.23 -2.42 10.11
N PRO A 130 16.73 -3.61 10.50
CA PRO A 130 16.84 -3.97 11.91
C PRO A 130 17.86 -3.07 12.63
N GLU A 131 17.80 -3.09 13.96
CA GLU A 131 18.75 -2.35 14.80
C GLU A 131 20.20 -2.71 14.44
N GLY A 132 21.06 -1.68 14.38
CA GLY A 132 22.46 -1.82 13.99
C GLY A 132 22.72 -1.83 12.48
N ILE A 133 21.69 -1.83 11.62
CA ILE A 133 21.84 -1.72 10.17
C ILE A 133 21.29 -0.38 9.67
N THR A 134 22.11 0.37 8.96
CA THR A 134 21.69 1.63 8.33
C THR A 134 20.89 1.39 7.04
N LEU A 135 20.07 2.37 6.66
CA LEU A 135 19.38 2.33 5.37
C LEU A 135 20.36 2.27 4.19
N GLU A 136 21.51 2.94 4.31
CA GLU A 136 22.52 2.97 3.25
C GLU A 136 23.20 1.61 3.09
N GLU A 137 23.50 0.90 4.17
CA GLU A 137 23.99 -0.49 4.11
C GLU A 137 22.97 -1.40 3.44
N LYS A 138 21.68 -1.29 3.77
CA LYS A 138 20.61 -2.04 3.09
C LYS A 138 20.59 -1.75 1.58
N ARG A 139 20.69 -0.48 1.18
CA ARG A 139 20.72 -0.07 -0.23
C ARG A 139 21.94 -0.65 -0.95
N ARG A 140 23.13 -0.50 -0.34
CA ARG A 140 24.39 -1.00 -0.90
C ARG A 140 24.38 -2.52 -1.05
N THR A 141 23.91 -3.26 -0.06
CA THR A 141 23.78 -4.72 -0.14
C THR A 141 22.85 -5.14 -1.28
N THR A 142 21.70 -4.45 -1.42
CA THR A 142 20.75 -4.71 -2.51
C THR A 142 21.39 -4.46 -3.88
N GLU A 143 22.14 -3.36 -4.01
CA GLU A 143 22.87 -3.05 -5.25
C GLU A 143 23.93 -4.10 -5.59
N LEU A 144 24.69 -4.57 -4.60
CA LEU A 144 25.71 -5.61 -4.80
C LEU A 144 25.08 -6.93 -5.29
N LEU A 145 23.95 -7.34 -4.72
CA LEU A 145 23.22 -8.55 -5.12
C LEU A 145 22.71 -8.44 -6.56
N LEU A 146 22.14 -7.29 -6.93
CA LEU A 146 21.69 -7.07 -8.31
C LEU A 146 22.86 -7.10 -9.30
N ARG A 147 23.98 -6.47 -8.95
CA ARG A 147 25.18 -6.41 -9.82
C ARG A 147 25.82 -7.78 -10.03
N CYS A 148 25.75 -8.67 -9.05
CA CYS A 148 26.30 -10.03 -9.19
C CYS A 148 25.32 -11.02 -9.85
N GLY A 149 24.12 -10.57 -10.24
CA GLY A 149 23.10 -11.43 -10.85
C GLY A 149 22.51 -12.43 -9.87
N ALA A 150 22.44 -12.08 -8.58
CA ALA A 150 21.75 -12.90 -7.59
C ALA A 150 20.30 -13.15 -8.03
N ARG A 151 19.77 -14.31 -7.64
CA ARG A 151 18.35 -14.62 -7.81
C ARG A 151 17.52 -13.71 -6.91
N ILE A 152 16.22 -13.63 -7.20
CA ILE A 152 15.31 -12.79 -6.42
C ILE A 152 15.05 -13.37 -5.02
N GLU A 153 15.12 -14.70 -4.88
CA GLU A 153 15.07 -15.46 -3.62
C GLU A 153 16.46 -15.65 -3.00
#